data_AF-A0A6B0T0I5-F1
#
_entry.id   AF-A0A6B0T0I5-F1
#
_cell.length_a   1.000
_cell.length_b   1.000
_cell.length_c   1.000
_cell.angle_alpha   90.00
_cell.angle_beta   90.00
_cell.angle_gamma   90.00
#
_symmetry.space_group_name_H-M   'P 1'
#
loop_
_entity.id
_entity.type
_entity.pdbx_description
1 polymer ?
#
loop_
_entity_poly.entity_id
_entity_poly.type
_entity_poly.pdbx_seq_one_letter_code
_entity_poly.pdbx_strand_id
1 'polypeptide(L)'
;MEGLAAREGWRVEGSAARVHYSGATDRYSIEYYAPSDCTLYWKVPPEDAGETAVPVGRETVPDPLRERIREDLAAAGIDPAVDDRSL
;
A
#
# COMPACT_ATOMS: atom_id res chain seq x y z
N MET A 1 -2.27 -7.60 12.36
CA MET A 1 -1.54 -7.58 11.06
C MET A 1 -1.29 -8.97 10.48
N GLU A 2 -1.44 -10.07 11.22
CA GLU A 2 -1.33 -11.43 10.66
C GLU A 2 -2.28 -11.67 9.49
N GLY A 3 -3.48 -11.06 9.52
CA GLY A 3 -4.42 -11.08 8.39
C GLY A 3 -3.82 -10.50 7.11
N LEU A 4 -3.06 -9.40 7.19
CA LEU A 4 -2.34 -8.84 6.04
C LEU A 4 -1.16 -9.72 5.62
N ALA A 5 -0.42 -10.33 6.55
CA ALA A 5 0.66 -11.26 6.21
C ALA A 5 0.18 -12.48 5.39
N ALA A 6 -1.09 -12.86 5.52
CA ALA A 6 -1.70 -13.93 4.73
C ALA A 6 -2.20 -13.47 3.34
N ARG A 7 -2.19 -12.16 3.05
CA ARG A 7 -2.58 -11.60 1.74
C ARG A 7 -1.42 -11.69 0.76
N GLU A 8 -1.75 -11.90 -0.51
CA GLU A 8 -0.74 -12.05 -1.56
C GLU A 8 0.14 -10.80 -1.68
N GLY A 9 1.46 -11.01 -1.57
CA GLY A 9 2.47 -9.96 -1.75
C GLY A 9 2.70 -9.05 -0.55
N TRP A 10 1.88 -9.14 0.49
CA TRP A 10 2.05 -8.36 1.71
C TRP A 10 3.15 -8.95 2.59
N ARG A 11 3.95 -8.05 3.17
CA ARG A 11 4.98 -8.36 4.14
C ARG A 11 4.77 -7.54 5.39
N VAL A 12 4.74 -8.19 6.55
CA VAL A 12 4.63 -7.51 7.84
C VAL A 12 6.02 -7.35 8.45
N GLU A 13 6.36 -6.11 8.83
CA GLU A 13 7.60 -5.76 9.50
C GLU A 13 7.30 -4.85 10.70
N GLY A 14 7.42 -5.40 11.91
CA GLY A 14 7.11 -4.68 13.14
C GLY A 14 5.66 -4.24 13.23
N SER A 15 5.43 -2.93 13.18
CA SER A 15 4.09 -2.30 13.26
C SER A 15 3.54 -1.86 11.90
N ALA A 16 4.21 -2.23 10.80
CA ALA A 16 3.78 -1.92 9.45
C ALA A 16 3.58 -3.20 8.62
N ALA A 17 2.72 -3.10 7.61
CA ALA A 17 2.60 -4.08 6.54
C ALA A 17 2.84 -3.35 5.22
N ARG A 18 3.57 -3.96 4.28
CA ARG A 18 3.91 -3.38 2.99
C ARG A 18 3.61 -4.36 1.86
N VAL A 19 3.10 -3.86 0.74
CA VAL A 19 2.96 -4.60 -0.52
C VAL A 19 3.52 -3.78 -1.66
N HIS A 20 4.16 -4.46 -2.62
CA HIS A 20 4.61 -3.84 -3.86
C HIS A 20 3.70 -4.27 -5.01
N TYR A 21 3.33 -3.31 -5.85
CA TYR A 21 2.56 -3.56 -7.07
C TYR A 21 3.33 -3.04 -8.28
N SER A 22 3.44 -3.88 -9.30
CA SER A 22 4.05 -3.51 -10.59
C SER A 22 3.00 -3.62 -11.70
N GLY A 23 2.56 -2.48 -12.21
CA GLY A 23 1.79 -2.39 -13.44
C GLY A 23 2.69 -2.36 -14.67
N ALA A 24 2.11 -2.17 -15.85
CA ALA A 24 2.84 -2.13 -17.13
C ALA A 24 3.84 -0.95 -17.23
N THR A 25 3.51 0.20 -16.62
CA THR A 25 4.33 1.43 -16.66
C THR A 25 4.72 1.97 -15.30
N ASP A 26 3.96 1.65 -14.26
CA ASP A 26 4.11 2.26 -12.94
C ASP A 26 4.28 1.19 -11.87
N ARG A 27 5.15 1.48 -10.91
CA ARG A 27 5.36 0.64 -9.72
C ARG A 27 4.94 1.44 -8.50
N TYR A 28 4.26 0.78 -7.58
CA TYR A 28 3.80 1.36 -6.34
C TYR A 28 4.24 0.51 -5.16
N SER A 29 4.59 1.16 -4.06
CA SER A 29 4.69 0.52 -2.74
C SER A 29 3.58 1.09 -1.86
N ILE A 30 2.85 0.23 -1.18
CA ILE A 30 1.74 0.60 -0.31
C ILE A 30 2.07 0.09 1.08
N GLU A 31 1.89 0.96 2.08
CA GLU A 31 2.21 0.67 3.47
C GLU A 31 1.02 0.95 4.36
N TYR A 32 0.64 -0.02 5.19
CA TYR A 32 -0.29 0.18 6.29
C TYR A 32 0.47 0.28 7.61
N TYR A 33 0.17 1.29 8.42
CA TYR A 33 0.76 1.48 9.75
C TYR A 33 -0.29 1.27 10.84
N ALA A 34 -0.16 0.19 11.61
CA ALA A 34 -1.11 -0.13 12.68
C ALA A 34 -1.24 0.96 13.79
N PRO A 35 -0.16 1.63 14.24
CA PRO A 35 -0.26 2.63 15.32
C PRO A 35 -1.06 3.87 14.94
N SER A 36 -0.97 4.29 13.67
CA SER A 36 -1.65 5.47 13.15
C SER A 36 -2.93 5.14 12.39
N ASP A 37 -3.15 3.86 12.12
CA ASP A 37 -4.30 3.30 11.42
C ASP A 37 -4.58 4.03 10.08
N CYS A 38 -3.54 4.10 9.25
CA CYS A 38 -3.52 4.81 7.97
C CYS A 38 -2.71 4.04 6.90
N THR A 39 -2.98 4.36 5.63
CA THR A 39 -2.27 3.79 4.48
C THR A 39 -1.46 4.87 3.75
N LEU A 40 -0.20 4.57 3.40
CA LEU A 40 0.68 5.43 2.60
C LEU A 40 0.94 4.81 1.23
N TYR A 41 0.92 5.67 0.22
CA TYR A 41 1.19 5.29 -1.18
C TYR A 41 2.50 5.91 -1.63
N TRP A 42 3.32 5.09 -2.28
CA TRP A 42 4.61 5.48 -2.80
C TRP A 42 4.68 5.12 -4.27
N LYS A 43 5.07 6.07 -5.13
CA LYS A 43 5.43 5.78 -6.51
C LYS A 43 6.89 5.39 -6.57
N VAL A 44 7.17 4.20 -7.06
CA VAL A 44 8.51 3.66 -7.22
C VAL A 44 8.94 3.90 -8.67
N PRO A 45 10.01 4.68 -8.90
CA PRO A 45 10.54 4.88 -10.24
C PRO A 45 11.11 3.56 -10.80
N PRO A 46 11.23 3.41 -12.12
CA PRO A 46 11.88 2.25 -12.71
C PRO A 46 13.35 2.16 -12.25
N GLU A 47 13.89 0.94 -12.20
CA GLU A 47 15.23 0.68 -11.66
C GLU A 47 16.33 1.47 -12.38
N ASP A 48 16.19 1.74 -13.67
CA ASP A 48 17.14 2.50 -14.48
C ASP A 48 17.11 4.02 -14.22
N ALA A 49 16.13 4.54 -13.47
CA ALA A 49 16.04 5.96 -13.17
C ALA A 49 16.93 6.38 -11.99
N GLY A 50 17.40 5.44 -11.14
CA GLY A 50 18.24 5.74 -9.98
C GLY A 50 17.56 6.61 -8.90
N GLU A 51 16.26 6.85 -9.01
CA GLU A 51 15.49 7.71 -8.11
C GLU A 51 14.91 6.94 -6.93
N THR A 52 14.68 7.63 -5.81
CA THR A 52 14.05 7.05 -4.62
C THR A 52 12.53 7.04 -4.78
N ALA A 53 11.85 6.07 -4.17
CA ALA A 53 10.39 6.07 -4.12
C ALA A 53 9.87 7.37 -3.49
N VAL A 54 8.86 7.98 -4.11
CA VAL A 54 8.28 9.26 -3.67
C VAL A 54 6.88 9.04 -3.10
N PRO A 55 6.53 9.66 -1.96
CA PRO A 55 5.18 9.57 -1.43
C PRO A 55 4.22 10.30 -2.37
N VAL A 56 3.08 9.69 -2.64
CA VAL A 56 2.07 10.25 -3.53
C VAL A 56 0.69 10.23 -2.87
N GLY A 57 -0.14 11.20 -3.22
CA GLY A 57 -1.54 11.21 -2.78
C GLY A 57 -2.30 10.04 -3.40
N ARG A 58 -3.21 9.44 -2.63
CA ARG A 58 -4.05 8.33 -3.11
C ARG A 58 -4.82 8.66 -4.39
N GLU A 59 -5.20 9.93 -4.58
CA GLU A 59 -5.90 10.40 -5.78
C GLU A 59 -5.11 10.24 -7.07
N THR A 60 -3.79 10.07 -6.97
CA THR A 60 -2.89 9.84 -8.12
C THR A 60 -2.66 8.35 -8.40
N VAL A 61 -3.22 7.48 -7.57
CA VAL A 61 -3.05 6.02 -7.64
C VAL A 61 -4.23 5.42 -8.42
N PRO A 62 -3.98 4.52 -9.38
CA PRO A 62 -5.03 3.90 -10.18
C PRO A 62 -6.11 3.22 -9.32
N ASP A 63 -7.38 3.44 -9.68
CA ASP A 63 -8.53 2.90 -8.95
C ASP A 63 -8.46 1.38 -8.69
N PRO A 64 -8.09 0.53 -9.67
CA PRO A 64 -8.02 -0.91 -9.43
C PRO A 64 -7.01 -1.30 -8.35
N LEU A 65 -5.92 -0.52 -8.21
CA LEU A 65 -4.95 -0.74 -7.16
C LEU A 65 -5.53 -0.33 -5.80
N ARG A 66 -6.21 0.82 -5.73
CA ARG A 66 -6.89 1.27 -4.49
C ARG A 66 -7.97 0.28 -4.05
N GLU A 67 -8.74 -0.24 -4.98
CA GLU A 67 -9.76 -1.27 -4.73
C GLU A 67 -9.14 -2.54 -4.13
N ARG A 68 -8.06 -3.06 -4.75
CA ARG A 68 -7.33 -4.21 -4.22
C ARG A 68 -6.86 -3.99 -2.79
N ILE A 69 -6.29 -2.82 -2.48
CA ILE A 69 -5.80 -2.51 -1.14
C ILE A 69 -6.96 -2.52 -0.13
N ARG A 70 -8.11 -1.93 -0.48
CA ARG A 70 -9.31 -1.95 0.38
C ARG A 70 -9.84 -3.37 0.61
N GLU A 71 -9.82 -4.21 -0.42
CA GLU A 71 -10.21 -5.63 -0.31
C GLU A 71 -9.25 -6.41 0.61
N ASP A 72 -7.95 -6.20 0.48
CA ASP A 72 -6.94 -6.84 1.33
C ASP A 72 -7.05 -6.40 2.79
N LEU A 73 -7.31 -5.11 3.05
CA LEU A 73 -7.59 -4.59 4.39
C LEU A 73 -8.84 -5.26 4.99
N ALA A 74 -9.94 -5.29 4.24
CA ALA A 74 -11.17 -5.94 4.69
C ALA A 74 -10.97 -7.42 4.99
N ALA A 75 -10.27 -8.15 4.11
CA ALA A 75 -9.96 -9.56 4.30
C ALA A 75 -9.03 -9.81 5.50
N ALA A 76 -8.20 -8.84 5.85
CA ALA A 76 -7.36 -8.86 7.04
C ALA A 76 -8.09 -8.44 8.34
N GLY A 77 -9.38 -8.08 8.25
CA GLY A 77 -10.17 -7.59 9.37
C GLY A 77 -9.87 -6.15 9.77
N ILE A 78 -9.23 -5.37 8.89
CA ILE A 78 -8.96 -3.95 9.08
C ILE A 78 -10.04 -3.15 8.35
N ASP A 79 -10.57 -2.10 8.98
CA ASP A 79 -11.57 -1.23 8.36
C ASP A 79 -10.97 -0.55 7.11
N PRO A 80 -11.52 -0.76 5.90
CA PRO A 80 -11.01 -0.13 4.68
C PRO A 80 -11.05 1.40 4.71
N ALA A 81 -11.82 2.02 5.61
CA ALA A 81 -11.82 3.47 5.78
C ALA A 81 -10.46 4.04 6.22
N VAL A 82 -9.52 3.21 6.71
CA VAL A 82 -8.14 3.63 7.00
C VAL A 82 -7.38 4.05 5.75
N ASP A 83 -7.81 3.60 4.56
CA ASP A 83 -7.27 4.03 3.26
C ASP A 83 -7.56 5.51 2.96
N ASP A 84 -8.67 6.03 3.49
CA ASP A 84 -9.08 7.41 3.30
C ASP A 84 -8.43 8.37 4.32
N ARG A 85 -7.70 7.84 5.31
CA ARG A 85 -7.05 8.65 6.36
C ARG A 85 -5.69 9.13 5.92
N SER A 86 -5.44 10.42 6.08
CA SER A 86 -4.13 11.05 5.92
C SER A 86 -3.39 11.12 7.26
N LEU A 87 -2.05 11.00 7.20
CA LEU A 87 -1.15 11.37 8.30
C LEU A 87 -0.92 12.87 8.37
#